data_AF-A0A318VL74-F1
#
_entry.id   AF-A0A318VL74-F1
#
_cell.length_a   1.000
_cell.length_b   1.000
_cell.length_c   1.000
_cell.angle_alpha   90.00
_cell.angle_beta   90.00
_cell.angle_gamma   90.00
#
_symmetry.space_group_name_H-M   'P 1'
#
loop_
_entity.id
_entity.type
_entity.pdbx_description
1 polymer ?
#
loop_
_entity_poly.entity_id
_entity_poly.type
_entity_poly.pdbx_seq_one_letter_code
_entity_poly.pdbx_strand_id
1 'polypeptide(L)'
;MSSLTHHPGDHDRLRSDAEERLREGTAPPSRGWTISPDALALLYRLASNPTEAGEALKLLHELQTHQVELDLQHEQLVANEQELAQERDRYKALFDFAPVGYFAMTPEGQVIEANLAGAQLLGAASTSLVGESLAGFLAHGSQPALTGLLGRLRDGHAQACCEVQRTGEEGVVHELHVVANTSASGDSVLLIVSPSGQSPEA
;
A
#
# COMPACT_ATOMS: atom_id res chain seq x y z
N MET A 1 4.05 53.73 15.90
CA MET A 1 2.98 53.73 16.92
C MET A 1 1.77 54.45 16.35
N SER A 2 0.94 53.76 15.57
CA SER A 2 -0.31 54.32 15.03
C SER A 2 -1.47 53.51 15.59
N SER A 3 -2.21 54.14 16.50
CA SER A 3 -3.37 53.59 17.18
C SER A 3 -4.55 53.53 16.21
N LEU A 4 -4.96 52.34 15.78
CA LEU A 4 -6.24 52.12 15.12
C LEU A 4 -7.35 52.20 16.17
N THR A 5 -7.98 53.37 16.30
CA THR A 5 -9.25 53.53 17.02
C THR A 5 -10.37 52.91 16.17
N HIS A 6 -10.74 51.67 16.48
CA HIS A 6 -11.87 50.99 15.86
C HIS A 6 -13.18 51.68 16.30
N HIS A 7 -13.99 52.16 15.35
CA HIS A 7 -15.26 52.84 15.62
C HIS A 7 -16.34 51.79 16.01
N PRO A 8 -17.18 52.06 17.04
CA PRO A 8 -18.17 51.09 17.53
C PRO A 8 -19.15 50.57 16.45
N GLY A 9 -19.44 51.38 15.43
CA GLY A 9 -20.35 51.01 14.35
C GLY A 9 -19.81 50.01 13.33
N ASP A 10 -18.49 49.76 13.29
CA ASP A 10 -17.92 48.75 12.38
C ASP A 10 -18.23 47.32 12.86
N HIS A 11 -18.32 47.11 14.18
CA HIS A 11 -18.61 45.80 14.76
C HIS A 11 -20.06 45.38 14.54
N ASP A 12 -21.00 46.31 14.63
CA ASP A 12 -22.42 46.04 14.34
C ASP A 12 -22.65 45.73 12.87
N ARG A 13 -21.92 46.39 11.96
CA ARG A 13 -21.98 46.08 10.52
C ARG A 13 -21.40 44.70 10.20
N LEU A 14 -20.25 44.37 10.80
CA LEU A 14 -19.63 43.05 10.66
C LEU A 14 -20.51 41.93 11.23
N ARG A 15 -21.19 42.19 12.35
CA ARG A 15 -22.14 41.26 12.96
C ARG A 15 -23.36 41.02 12.07
N SER A 16 -23.97 42.09 11.56
CA SER A 16 -25.14 42.01 10.68
C SER A 16 -24.82 41.30 9.35
N ASP A 17 -23.65 41.57 8.76
CA ASP A 17 -23.18 40.88 7.55
C ASP A 17 -22.92 39.40 7.80
N ALA A 18 -22.29 39.06 8.93
CA ALA A 18 -22.07 37.67 9.32
C ALA A 18 -23.38 36.90 9.55
N GLU A 19 -24.38 37.51 10.22
CA GLU A 19 -25.71 36.91 10.43
C GLU A 19 -26.45 36.63 9.12
N GLU A 20 -26.42 37.57 8.18
CA GLU A 20 -27.07 37.45 6.88
C GLU A 20 -26.47 36.30 6.09
N ARG A 21 -25.13 36.20 6.06
CA ARG A 21 -24.42 35.12 5.36
C ARG A 21 -24.63 33.75 5.99
N LEU A 22 -24.79 33.68 7.31
CA LEU A 22 -25.17 32.43 7.99
C LEU A 22 -26.59 32.01 7.66
N ARG A 23 -27.53 32.96 7.60
CA ARG A 23 -28.93 32.70 7.24
C ARG A 23 -29.06 32.23 5.79
N GLU A 24 -28.25 32.77 4.89
CA GLU A 24 -28.25 32.42 3.47
C GLU A 24 -27.40 31.17 3.15
N GLY A 25 -26.61 30.67 4.11
CA GLY A 25 -25.69 29.55 3.90
C GLY A 25 -24.51 29.88 2.98
N THR A 26 -24.18 31.17 2.81
CA THR A 26 -23.16 31.69 1.89
C THR A 26 -21.82 32.00 2.58
N ALA A 27 -21.58 31.38 3.74
CA ALA A 27 -20.31 31.50 4.46
C ALA A 27 -19.14 31.02 3.57
N PRO A 28 -18.07 31.82 3.41
CA PRO A 28 -16.95 31.42 2.57
C PRO A 28 -16.31 30.14 3.13
N PRO A 29 -15.92 29.19 2.26
CA PRO A 29 -15.19 28.02 2.72
C PRO A 29 -13.88 28.49 3.35
N SER A 30 -13.74 28.34 4.67
CA SER A 30 -12.43 28.36 5.31
C SER A 30 -11.63 27.20 4.75
N ARG A 31 -10.33 27.36 4.49
CA ARG A 31 -9.43 26.36 3.87
C ARG A 31 -9.75 24.90 4.31
N GLY A 32 -10.64 24.21 3.57
CA GLY A 32 -11.03 22.82 3.81
C GLY A 32 -12.28 22.55 4.68
N TRP A 33 -12.97 23.55 5.23
CA TRP A 33 -14.08 23.34 6.17
C TRP A 33 -15.46 23.78 5.67
N THR A 34 -16.41 22.86 5.70
CA THR A 34 -17.85 23.14 5.67
C THR A 34 -18.42 22.92 7.07
N ILE A 35 -18.30 23.92 7.95
CA ILE A 35 -19.14 23.92 9.17
C ILE A 35 -20.59 24.06 8.69
N SER A 36 -21.46 23.13 9.09
CA SER A 36 -22.88 23.22 8.75
C SER A 36 -23.44 24.59 9.21
N PRO A 37 -24.28 25.26 8.40
CA PRO A 37 -24.97 26.48 8.79
C PRO A 37 -25.64 26.38 10.16
N ASP A 38 -26.13 25.19 10.54
CA ASP A 38 -26.76 24.92 11.83
C ASP A 38 -25.78 25.01 13.01
N ALA A 39 -24.56 24.51 12.84
CA ALA A 39 -23.53 24.56 13.87
C ALA A 39 -23.00 25.99 14.07
N LEU A 40 -22.86 26.76 12.98
CA LEU A 40 -22.54 28.19 13.05
C LEU A 40 -23.65 29.00 13.72
N ALA A 41 -24.92 28.70 13.41
CA ALA A 41 -26.07 29.36 14.03
C ALA A 41 -26.17 29.06 15.54
N LEU A 42 -25.80 27.85 15.96
CA LEU A 42 -25.74 27.47 17.37
C LEU A 42 -24.62 28.23 18.11
N LEU A 43 -23.42 28.26 17.55
CA LEU A 43 -22.28 28.99 18.08
C LEU A 43 -22.57 30.49 18.19
N TYR A 44 -23.22 31.05 17.16
CA TYR A 44 -23.64 32.45 17.15
C TYR A 44 -24.66 32.76 18.25
N ARG A 45 -25.63 31.87 18.48
CA ARG A 45 -26.64 32.02 19.54
C ARG A 45 -26.01 32.01 20.93
N LEU A 46 -25.11 31.05 21.19
CA LEU A 46 -24.38 30.94 22.45
C LEU A 46 -23.47 32.15 22.68
N ALA A 47 -22.82 32.65 21.63
CA ALA A 47 -21.96 33.85 21.70
C ALA A 47 -22.75 35.16 21.88
N SER A 48 -24.02 35.19 21.45
CA SER A 48 -24.88 36.38 21.55
C SER A 48 -25.46 36.61 22.96
N ASN A 49 -25.36 35.63 23.85
CA ASN A 49 -25.76 35.74 25.25
C ASN A 49 -24.53 35.99 26.15
N PRO A 50 -24.42 37.14 26.84
CA PRO A 50 -23.21 37.51 27.59
C PRO A 50 -22.82 36.52 28.71
N THR A 51 -23.77 35.75 29.23
CA THR A 51 -23.52 34.71 30.24
C THR A 51 -23.00 33.39 29.66
N GLU A 52 -23.22 33.12 28.38
CA GLU A 52 -22.85 31.87 27.68
C GLU A 52 -21.68 32.05 26.70
N ALA A 53 -21.32 33.30 26.40
CA ALA A 53 -20.24 33.64 25.46
C ALA A 53 -18.89 32.98 25.80
N GLY A 54 -18.61 32.77 27.09
CA GLY A 54 -17.41 32.04 27.54
C GLY A 54 -17.42 30.55 27.16
N GLU A 55 -18.59 29.90 27.19
CA GLU A 55 -18.76 28.51 26.79
C GLU A 55 -18.70 28.37 25.25
N ALA A 56 -19.26 29.34 24.52
CA ALA A 56 -19.15 29.41 23.06
C ALA A 56 -17.69 29.52 22.60
N LEU A 57 -16.90 30.38 23.25
CA LEU A 57 -15.46 30.53 22.98
C LEU A 57 -14.69 29.25 23.30
N LYS A 58 -15.02 28.56 24.40
CA LYS A 58 -14.41 27.27 24.76
C LYS A 58 -14.71 26.20 23.71
N LEU A 59 -15.97 26.07 23.29
CA LEU A 59 -16.38 25.11 22.26
C LEU A 59 -15.74 25.41 20.90
N LEU A 60 -15.64 26.69 20.52
CA LEU A 60 -14.91 27.11 19.31
C LEU A 60 -13.44 26.69 19.38
N HIS A 61 -12.79 26.91 20.52
CA HIS A 61 -11.40 26.54 20.71
C HIS A 61 -11.18 25.01 20.68
N GLU A 62 -12.08 24.24 21.28
CA GLU A 62 -12.07 22.77 21.22
C GLU A 62 -12.24 22.29 19.78
N LEU A 63 -13.20 22.83 19.04
CA LEU A 63 -13.43 22.52 17.63
C LEU A 63 -12.22 22.87 16.74
N GLN A 64 -11.61 24.03 16.96
CA GLN A 64 -10.39 24.43 16.24
C GLN A 64 -9.21 23.50 16.55
N THR A 65 -9.07 23.09 17.82
CA THR A 65 -8.02 22.16 18.23
C THR A 65 -8.20 20.81 17.53
N HIS A 66 -9.42 20.27 17.55
CA HIS A 66 -9.73 19.03 16.82
C HIS A 66 -9.55 19.18 15.31
N GLN A 67 -9.83 20.35 14.74
CA GLN A 67 -9.62 20.56 13.31
C GLN A 67 -8.13 20.50 12.94
N VAL A 68 -7.27 21.17 13.71
CA VAL A 68 -5.82 21.10 13.51
C VAL A 68 -5.31 19.66 13.67
N GLU A 69 -5.84 18.93 14.64
CA GLU A 69 -5.50 17.52 14.85
C GLU A 69 -5.91 16.65 13.65
N LEU A 70 -7.11 16.82 13.12
CA LEU A 70 -7.59 16.09 11.93
C LEU A 70 -6.77 16.41 10.69
N ASP A 71 -6.43 17.68 10.48
CA ASP A 71 -5.60 18.10 9.34
C ASP A 71 -4.22 17.46 9.42
N LEU A 72 -3.59 17.44 10.62
CA LEU A 72 -2.31 16.77 10.83
C LEU A 72 -2.41 15.26 10.60
N GLN A 73 -3.47 14.60 11.09
CA GLN A 73 -3.69 13.16 10.85
C GLN A 73 -3.87 12.86 9.37
N HIS A 74 -4.57 13.72 8.63
CA HIS A 74 -4.75 13.58 7.19
C HIS A 74 -3.41 13.74 6.44
N GLU A 75 -2.63 14.77 6.77
CA GLU A 75 -1.29 14.97 6.19
C GLU A 75 -0.37 13.77 6.47
N GLN A 76 -0.40 13.24 7.69
CA GLN A 76 0.35 12.03 8.06
C GLN A 76 -0.11 10.81 7.27
N LEU A 77 -1.41 10.62 7.10
CA LEU A 77 -1.96 9.51 6.32
C LEU A 77 -1.53 9.60 4.86
N VAL A 78 -1.63 10.77 4.24
CA VAL A 78 -1.19 11.00 2.86
C VAL A 78 0.31 10.75 2.71
N ALA A 79 1.12 11.22 3.66
CA ALA A 79 2.57 10.98 3.65
C ALA A 79 2.89 9.48 3.76
N ASN A 80 2.23 8.76 4.66
CA ASN A 80 2.40 7.31 4.84
C ASN A 80 1.97 6.53 3.60
N GLU A 81 0.86 6.90 2.96
CA GLU A 81 0.41 6.27 1.71
C GLU A 81 1.42 6.46 0.58
N GLN A 82 2.02 7.65 0.47
CA GLN A 82 3.07 7.93 -0.51
C GLN A 82 4.33 7.13 -0.25
N GLU A 83 4.78 7.05 1.01
CA GLU A 83 5.95 6.26 1.40
C GLU A 83 5.72 4.77 1.10
N LEU A 84 4.55 4.24 1.47
CA LEU A 84 4.18 2.85 1.19
C LEU A 84 4.13 2.56 -0.31
N ALA A 85 3.59 3.47 -1.12
CA ALA A 85 3.57 3.33 -2.56
C ALA A 85 4.98 3.31 -3.16
N GLN A 86 5.88 4.18 -2.69
CA GLN A 86 7.27 4.24 -3.14
C GLN A 86 8.03 2.95 -2.79
N GLU A 87 7.89 2.47 -1.56
CA GLU A 87 8.50 1.20 -1.15
C GLU A 87 7.93 0.03 -1.95
N ARG A 88 6.61 -0.06 -2.12
CA ARG A 88 5.98 -1.10 -2.97
C ARG A 88 6.54 -1.07 -4.40
N ASP A 89 6.63 0.10 -5.01
CA ASP A 89 7.10 0.24 -6.40
C ASP A 89 8.59 -0.13 -6.51
N ARG A 90 9.41 0.23 -5.50
CA ARG A 90 10.80 -0.18 -5.40
C ARG A 90 10.94 -1.70 -5.25
N TYR A 91 10.17 -2.32 -4.35
CA TYR A 91 10.17 -3.78 -4.19
C TYR A 91 9.75 -4.48 -5.47
N LYS A 92 8.69 -4.00 -6.12
CA LYS A 92 8.22 -4.53 -7.39
C LYS A 92 9.29 -4.43 -8.47
N ALA A 93 9.98 -3.30 -8.58
CA ALA A 93 11.06 -3.14 -9.55
C ALA A 93 12.23 -4.12 -9.29
N LEU A 94 12.65 -4.28 -8.03
CA LEU A 94 13.70 -5.23 -7.66
C LEU A 94 13.32 -6.68 -7.97
N PHE A 95 12.05 -7.04 -7.74
CA PHE A 95 11.54 -8.37 -8.02
C PHE A 95 11.39 -8.62 -9.53
N ASP A 96 10.62 -7.77 -10.23
CA ASP A 96 10.27 -7.94 -11.64
C ASP A 96 11.49 -7.90 -12.56
N PHE A 97 12.47 -7.03 -12.26
CA PHE A 97 13.65 -6.84 -13.09
C PHE A 97 14.90 -7.56 -12.58
N ALA A 98 14.76 -8.48 -11.61
CA ALA A 98 15.89 -9.33 -11.23
C ALA A 98 16.30 -10.24 -12.41
N PRO A 99 17.61 -10.44 -12.64
CA PRO A 99 18.10 -11.26 -13.75
C PRO A 99 17.94 -12.78 -13.51
N VAL A 100 17.35 -13.18 -12.37
CA VAL A 100 17.14 -14.57 -11.98
C VAL A 100 15.65 -14.81 -11.76
N GLY A 101 15.17 -16.01 -12.10
CA GLY A 101 13.77 -16.37 -11.94
C GLY A 101 13.39 -16.54 -10.48
N TYR A 102 12.58 -15.63 -9.95
CA TYR A 102 12.02 -15.73 -8.61
C TYR A 102 10.57 -16.21 -8.68
N PHE A 103 10.23 -17.13 -7.78
CA PHE A 103 8.89 -17.65 -7.61
C PHE A 103 8.52 -17.66 -6.13
N ALA A 104 7.32 -17.20 -5.81
CA ALA A 104 6.67 -17.51 -4.54
C ALA A 104 5.62 -18.58 -4.80
N MET A 105 5.53 -19.59 -3.94
CA MET A 105 4.55 -20.66 -4.06
C MET A 105 3.97 -21.06 -2.71
N THR A 106 2.82 -21.72 -2.74
CA THR A 106 2.29 -22.42 -1.57
C THR A 106 3.11 -23.67 -1.27
N PRO A 107 3.09 -24.19 -0.03
CA PRO A 107 3.78 -25.44 0.33
C PRO A 107 3.37 -26.66 -0.52
N GLU A 108 2.21 -26.61 -1.17
CA GLU A 108 1.66 -27.68 -2.00
C GLU A 108 2.16 -27.68 -3.44
N GLY A 109 2.76 -26.60 -3.95
CA GLY A 109 3.13 -26.57 -5.37
C GLY A 109 2.62 -25.39 -6.19
N GLN A 110 1.68 -24.60 -5.67
CA GLN A 110 0.94 -23.61 -6.45
C GLN A 110 1.69 -22.29 -6.50
N VAL A 111 1.89 -21.75 -7.70
CA VAL A 111 2.58 -20.47 -7.88
C VAL A 111 1.68 -19.35 -7.37
N ILE A 112 2.17 -18.58 -6.40
CA ILE A 112 1.54 -17.37 -5.89
C ILE A 112 1.99 -16.18 -6.76
N GLU A 113 3.27 -16.12 -7.07
CA GLU A 113 3.87 -15.02 -7.82
C GLU A 113 5.13 -15.50 -8.56
N ALA A 114 5.41 -14.89 -9.71
CA ALA A 114 6.63 -15.12 -10.48
C ALA A 114 7.09 -13.81 -11.12
N ASN A 115 8.39 -13.52 -11.02
CA ASN A 115 8.93 -12.34 -11.69
C ASN A 115 9.06 -12.54 -13.21
N LEU A 116 9.44 -11.48 -13.93
CA LEU A 116 9.54 -11.53 -15.40
C LEU A 116 10.57 -12.56 -15.87
N ALA A 117 11.73 -12.64 -15.20
CA ALA A 117 12.75 -13.63 -15.54
C ALA A 117 12.24 -15.08 -15.34
N GLY A 118 11.50 -15.34 -14.27
CA GLY A 118 10.90 -16.66 -14.00
C GLY A 118 9.86 -17.03 -15.06
N ALA A 119 9.00 -16.08 -15.41
CA ALA A 119 8.03 -16.26 -16.48
C ALA A 119 8.69 -16.60 -17.83
N GLN A 120 9.75 -15.87 -18.18
CA GLN A 120 10.55 -16.13 -19.38
C GLN A 120 11.25 -17.50 -19.34
N LEU A 121 11.85 -17.88 -18.21
CA LEU A 121 12.50 -19.19 -18.03
C LEU A 121 11.53 -20.35 -18.23
N LEU A 122 10.28 -20.20 -17.78
CA LEU A 122 9.23 -21.19 -17.97
C LEU A 122 8.53 -21.09 -19.34
N GLY A 123 8.82 -20.05 -20.13
CA GLY A 123 8.18 -19.80 -21.42
C GLY A 123 6.67 -19.55 -21.29
N ALA A 124 6.24 -18.91 -20.21
CA ALA A 124 4.83 -18.62 -19.92
C ALA A 124 4.66 -17.14 -19.55
N ALA A 125 3.45 -16.61 -19.72
CA ALA A 125 3.14 -15.28 -19.18
C ALA A 125 3.00 -15.37 -17.65
N SER A 126 3.42 -14.33 -16.91
CA SER A 126 3.25 -14.30 -15.45
C SER A 126 1.80 -14.53 -15.02
N THR A 127 0.83 -14.00 -15.78
CA THR A 127 -0.61 -14.18 -15.52
C THR A 127 -1.10 -15.61 -15.71
N SER A 128 -0.43 -16.42 -16.53
CA SER A 128 -0.76 -17.85 -16.71
C SER A 128 -0.08 -18.75 -15.69
N LEU A 129 0.91 -18.25 -14.96
CA LEU A 129 1.61 -19.00 -13.93
C LEU A 129 0.88 -18.94 -12.59
N VAL A 130 0.34 -17.77 -12.22
CA VAL A 130 -0.31 -17.56 -10.92
C VAL A 130 -1.52 -18.48 -10.76
N GLY A 131 -1.57 -19.19 -9.63
CA GLY A 131 -2.60 -20.18 -9.28
C GLY A 131 -2.34 -21.59 -9.83
N GLU A 132 -1.42 -21.74 -10.78
CA GLU A 132 -1.12 -23.02 -11.40
C GLU A 132 -0.01 -23.77 -10.65
N SER A 133 0.05 -25.08 -10.85
CA SER A 133 1.11 -25.91 -10.30
C SER A 133 2.42 -25.71 -11.06
N LEU A 134 3.51 -25.38 -10.36
CA LEU A 134 4.84 -25.24 -10.98
C LEU A 134 5.27 -26.51 -11.75
N ALA A 135 4.88 -27.69 -11.24
CA ALA A 135 5.16 -28.97 -11.86
C ALA A 135 4.55 -29.14 -13.26
N GLY A 136 3.50 -28.38 -13.58
CA GLY A 136 2.86 -28.36 -14.91
C GLY A 136 3.70 -27.71 -15.99
N PHE A 137 4.66 -26.85 -15.61
CA PHE A 137 5.56 -26.16 -16.53
C PHE A 137 6.91 -26.87 -16.70
N LEU A 138 7.12 -27.99 -16.01
CA LEU A 138 8.33 -28.80 -16.06
C LEU A 138 8.09 -30.08 -16.87
N ALA A 139 9.17 -30.68 -17.38
CA ALA A 139 9.13 -32.00 -18.00
C ALA A 139 8.62 -33.04 -16.99
N HIS A 140 7.85 -34.03 -17.46
CA HIS A 140 7.27 -35.07 -16.58
C HIS A 140 8.32 -35.80 -15.72
N GLY A 141 9.53 -36.03 -16.25
CA GLY A 141 10.63 -36.65 -15.50
C GLY A 141 11.13 -35.83 -14.31
N SER A 142 10.87 -34.52 -14.27
CA SER A 142 11.34 -33.62 -13.23
C SER A 142 10.32 -33.38 -12.10
N GLN A 143 9.06 -33.78 -12.28
CA GLN A 143 8.02 -33.64 -11.26
C GLN A 143 8.37 -34.35 -9.93
N PRO A 144 8.96 -35.57 -9.94
CA PRO A 144 9.41 -36.22 -8.71
C PRO A 144 10.53 -35.44 -7.99
N ALA A 145 11.44 -34.80 -8.73
CA ALA A 145 12.53 -34.01 -8.16
C ALA A 145 12.00 -32.76 -7.44
N LEU A 146 11.04 -32.05 -8.03
CA LEU A 146 10.37 -30.92 -7.39
C LEU A 146 9.57 -31.36 -6.15
N THR A 147 8.80 -32.44 -6.26
CA THR A 147 8.04 -32.99 -5.12
C THR A 147 8.95 -33.38 -3.96
N GLY A 148 10.10 -33.99 -4.26
CA GLY A 148 11.11 -34.35 -3.26
C GLY A 148 11.75 -33.12 -2.61
N LEU A 149 11.99 -32.05 -3.37
CA LEU A 149 12.46 -30.77 -2.83
C LEU A 149 11.45 -30.17 -1.84
N LEU A 150 10.17 -30.11 -2.20
CA LEU A 150 9.11 -29.59 -1.32
C LEU A 150 8.93 -30.49 -0.08
N GLY A 151 9.07 -31.81 -0.25
CA GLY A 151 9.09 -32.76 0.87
C GLY A 151 10.14 -32.41 1.91
N ARG A 152 11.39 -32.18 1.49
CA ARG A 152 12.48 -31.79 2.39
C ARG A 152 12.18 -30.48 3.13
N LEU A 153 11.61 -29.47 2.47
CA LEU A 153 11.25 -28.22 3.15
C LEU A 153 10.18 -28.43 4.22
N ARG A 154 9.18 -29.28 3.96
CA ARG A 154 8.15 -29.65 4.96
C ARG A 154 8.70 -30.47 6.11
N ASP A 155 9.72 -31.29 5.85
CA ASP A 155 10.42 -32.07 6.88
C ASP A 155 11.32 -31.19 7.79
N GLY A 156 11.32 -29.87 7.58
CA GLY A 156 11.99 -28.89 8.43
C GLY A 156 13.37 -28.45 7.93
N HIS A 157 13.75 -28.82 6.71
CA HIS A 157 14.97 -28.29 6.11
C HIS A 157 14.77 -26.81 5.75
N ALA A 158 15.67 -25.94 6.20
CA ALA A 158 15.60 -24.50 5.91
C ALA A 158 15.79 -24.17 4.42
N GLN A 159 16.50 -25.04 3.68
CA GLN A 159 16.77 -24.89 2.26
C GLN A 159 16.88 -26.26 1.60
N ALA A 160 16.46 -26.35 0.34
CA ALA A 160 16.63 -27.52 -0.51
C ALA A 160 16.86 -27.10 -1.97
N CYS A 161 17.60 -27.92 -2.74
CA CYS A 161 17.78 -27.71 -4.17
C CYS A 161 17.53 -28.99 -4.98
N CYS A 162 17.25 -28.84 -6.27
CA CYS A 162 17.19 -29.92 -7.24
C CYS A 162 17.45 -29.41 -8.66
N GLU A 163 17.77 -30.33 -9.56
CA GLU A 163 17.83 -30.07 -11.00
C GLU A 163 16.50 -30.51 -11.63
N VAL A 164 15.95 -29.67 -12.48
CA VAL A 164 14.72 -29.94 -13.24
C VAL A 164 14.93 -29.59 -14.71
N GLN A 165 14.08 -30.13 -15.56
CA GLN A 165 14.08 -29.87 -16.99
C GLN A 165 12.76 -29.26 -17.41
N ARG A 166 12.82 -28.36 -18.38
CA ARG A 166 11.65 -27.84 -19.10
C ARG A 166 11.77 -28.17 -20.58
N THR A 167 10.65 -28.50 -21.21
CA THR A 167 10.56 -28.63 -22.68
C THR A 167 9.99 -27.34 -23.26
N GLY A 168 10.73 -26.68 -24.14
CA GLY A 168 10.28 -25.49 -24.88
C GLY A 168 9.38 -25.81 -26.06
N GLU A 169 8.92 -24.78 -26.78
CA GLU A 169 7.96 -24.90 -27.89
C GLU A 169 8.49 -25.77 -29.06
N GLU A 170 9.80 -25.78 -29.30
CA GLU A 170 10.45 -26.58 -30.36
C GLU A 170 10.97 -27.95 -29.87
N GLY A 171 10.57 -28.38 -28.66
CA GLY A 171 11.07 -29.61 -28.04
C GLY A 171 12.49 -29.49 -27.45
N VAL A 172 13.07 -28.29 -27.48
CA VAL A 172 14.35 -28.00 -26.84
C VAL A 172 14.22 -28.17 -25.33
N VAL A 173 15.12 -28.99 -24.75
CA VAL A 173 15.16 -29.22 -23.31
C VAL A 173 16.11 -28.24 -22.66
N HIS A 174 15.61 -27.50 -21.68
CA HIS A 174 16.40 -26.60 -20.85
C HIS A 174 16.57 -27.22 -19.47
N GLU A 175 17.82 -27.35 -19.03
CA GLU A 175 18.16 -27.72 -17.65
C GLU A 175 18.12 -26.48 -16.75
N LEU A 176 17.43 -26.62 -15.63
CA LEU A 176 17.19 -25.57 -14.66
C LEU A 176 17.57 -26.08 -13.26
N HIS A 177 18.34 -25.27 -12.55
CA HIS A 177 18.65 -25.49 -11.15
C HIS A 177 17.64 -24.72 -10.30
N VAL A 178 17.02 -25.40 -9.35
CA VAL A 178 16.02 -24.85 -8.44
C VAL A 178 16.58 -24.87 -7.03
N VAL A 179 16.57 -23.70 -6.38
CA VAL A 179 16.89 -23.56 -4.96
C VAL A 179 15.68 -22.97 -4.27
N ALA A 180 15.26 -23.58 -3.18
CA ALA A 180 14.08 -23.14 -2.45
C ALA A 180 14.35 -23.06 -0.94
N ASN A 181 13.69 -22.11 -0.30
CA ASN A 181 13.63 -21.96 1.14
C ASN A 181 12.19 -21.72 1.60
N THR A 182 11.92 -22.07 2.85
CA THR A 182 10.63 -21.82 3.48
C THR A 182 10.60 -20.40 4.06
N SER A 183 9.47 -19.71 3.95
CA SER A 183 9.24 -18.45 4.64
C SER A 183 9.32 -18.65 6.17
N ALA A 184 9.64 -17.58 6.90
CA ALA A 184 9.68 -17.58 8.37
C ALA A 184 8.35 -17.98 9.01
N SER A 185 7.21 -17.73 8.35
CA SER A 185 5.88 -18.16 8.83
C SER A 185 5.55 -19.62 8.46
N GLY A 186 6.25 -20.21 7.49
CA GLY A 186 5.96 -21.55 6.96
C GLY A 186 4.83 -21.60 5.92
N ASP A 187 4.15 -20.49 5.65
CA ASP A 187 2.96 -20.47 4.78
C ASP A 187 3.29 -20.35 3.29
N SER A 188 4.55 -20.11 2.96
CA SER A 188 5.02 -19.99 1.58
C SER A 188 6.45 -20.50 1.41
N VAL A 189 6.76 -20.89 0.18
CA VAL A 189 8.08 -21.30 -0.26
C VAL A 189 8.54 -20.30 -1.32
N LEU A 190 9.76 -19.78 -1.18
CA LEU A 190 10.39 -18.93 -2.17
C LEU A 190 11.42 -19.77 -2.95
N LEU A 191 11.40 -19.66 -4.26
CA LEU A 191 12.31 -20.38 -5.16
C LEU A 191 13.06 -19.42 -6.05
N ILE A 192 14.29 -19.82 -6.30
CA ILE A 192 15.17 -19.27 -7.32
C ILE A 192 15.32 -20.36 -8.37
N VAL A 193 15.07 -20.01 -9.62
CA VAL A 193 15.27 -20.85 -10.78
C VAL A 193 16.29 -20.17 -11.69
N SER A 194 17.37 -20.89 -12.01
CA SER A 194 18.40 -20.43 -12.93
C SER A 194 18.76 -21.54 -13.91
N PRO A 195 19.27 -21.22 -15.12
CA PRO A 195 19.81 -22.24 -16.02
C PRO A 195 20.95 -23.03 -15.36
N SER A 196 20.95 -24.35 -15.50
CA SER A 196 22.03 -25.21 -15.00
C SER A 196 23.29 -24.97 -15.84
N GLY A 197 24.40 -24.60 -15.21
CA GLY A 197 25.70 -24.43 -15.88
C GLY A 197 26.13 -23.00 -16.25
N GLN A 198 25.36 -21.96 -15.89
CA GLN A 198 25.88 -20.60 -15.87
C GLN A 198 26.35 -20.26 -14.45
N SER A 199 27.66 -20.39 -14.21
CA SER A 199 28.30 -19.53 -13.21
C SER A 199 28.05 -18.08 -13.62
N PRO A 200 27.64 -17.18 -12.71
CA PRO A 200 27.74 -15.76 -13.01
C PRO A 200 29.23 -15.46 -13.09
N GLU A 201 29.78 -15.38 -14.31
CA GLU A 201 31.08 -14.74 -14.48
C GLU A 201 30.94 -13.30 -13.95
N ALA A 202 31.87 -12.98 -13.04
CA ALA A 202 31.89 -11.82 -12.17
C ALA A 202 31.98 -10.47 -12.90
#